data_AF-A0AA40FFS6-F1
#
_entry.id   AF-A0AA40FFS6-F1
#
_cell.length_a   1.000
_cell.length_b   1.000
_cell.length_c   1.000
_cell.angle_alpha   90.00
_cell.angle_beta   90.00
_cell.angle_gamma   90.00
#
_symmetry.space_group_name_H-M   'P 1'
#
loop_
_entity.id
_entity.type
_entity.pdbx_description
1 polymer ?
#
loop_
_entity_poly.entity_id
_entity_poly.type
_entity_poly.pdbx_seq_one_letter_code
_entity_poly.pdbx_strand_id
1 'polypeptide(L)'
;MAKSVLSSDTLPKAGRVNEVCREWLVHEDGALAYRLQDEEIREHYTGNKIRNAQVREDLPRAKVEQELEELRYQSYIQQQEERDALVARQIALSLEREERQKERELQEQMRLQLRLDDEAAQLEMKRHIQEVKDEELAKKLQQEEEENAVDNHDGPVNDQLLLDQKLAMEAQDAELARMLQEKERVKIRKARQRARQRKLERQQLQELEEQNLAEKPQRPDRLDLKGKTRVQPILNYPQYPDPEEIQTLDESSENIREVQNVAAIIDPTYNGNTHRNTSSSSSSTVSPTYALPTPPQELMNDDAPCYMPIQGQRRNQMQSPSQTHEEKHKRRVKDGCKQQ
;
A
#
# COMPACT_ATOMS: atom_id res chain seq x y z
N MET A 1 116.43 1.24 -53.01
CA MET A 1 115.03 1.13 -53.49
C MET A 1 114.11 1.14 -52.28
N ALA A 2 113.50 2.29 -51.97
CA ALA A 2 112.51 2.40 -50.90
C ALA A 2 111.13 2.12 -51.50
N LYS A 3 110.51 0.99 -51.12
CA LYS A 3 109.13 0.68 -51.47
C LYS A 3 108.22 1.43 -50.50
N SER A 4 107.43 2.35 -51.04
CA SER A 4 106.34 3.04 -50.33
C SER A 4 105.31 2.00 -49.89
N VAL A 5 105.25 1.72 -48.59
CA VAL A 5 104.16 0.98 -47.94
C VAL A 5 103.27 2.04 -47.29
N LEU A 6 102.51 2.76 -48.10
CA LEU A 6 101.38 3.55 -47.61
C LEU A 6 100.21 2.60 -47.43
N SER A 7 100.18 1.97 -46.25
CA SER A 7 99.08 1.13 -45.78
C SER A 7 97.79 1.92 -45.85
N SER A 8 96.85 1.48 -46.67
CA SER A 8 95.48 2.01 -46.74
C SER A 8 94.62 1.60 -45.52
N ASP A 9 95.25 1.19 -44.42
CA ASP A 9 94.62 0.53 -43.26
C ASP A 9 94.25 1.49 -42.10
N THR A 10 94.48 2.79 -42.26
CA THR A 10 94.17 3.77 -41.20
C THR A 10 92.75 4.36 -41.31
N LEU A 11 91.98 4.00 -42.34
CA LEU A 11 90.61 4.47 -42.52
C LEU A 11 89.63 3.30 -42.25
N PRO A 12 88.59 3.50 -41.42
CA PRO A 12 87.63 2.45 -41.15
C PRO A 12 86.94 2.01 -42.45
N LYS A 13 86.71 0.69 -42.60
CA LYS A 13 85.92 0.12 -43.70
C LYS A 13 84.64 0.93 -43.87
N ALA A 14 84.37 1.39 -45.09
CA ALA A 14 83.16 2.14 -45.42
C ALA A 14 81.92 1.39 -44.89
N GLY A 15 81.11 2.06 -44.08
CA GLY A 15 79.93 1.48 -43.43
C GLY A 15 80.08 1.13 -41.94
N ARG A 16 81.30 0.88 -41.43
CA ARG A 16 81.54 0.53 -40.01
C ARG A 16 81.17 1.67 -39.05
N VAL A 17 81.42 2.91 -39.44
CA VAL A 17 81.06 4.09 -38.63
C VAL A 17 79.54 4.23 -38.54
N ASN A 18 78.81 4.01 -39.63
CA ASN A 18 77.35 4.06 -39.64
C ASN A 18 76.72 2.94 -38.79
N GLU A 19 77.35 1.77 -38.77
CA GLU A 19 76.95 0.66 -37.89
C GLU A 19 77.13 1.03 -36.42
N VAL A 20 78.30 1.54 -36.04
CA VAL A 20 78.57 2.00 -34.67
C VAL A 20 77.63 3.14 -34.25
N CYS A 21 77.32 4.09 -35.14
CA CYS A 21 76.34 5.14 -34.84
C CYS A 21 74.93 4.59 -34.62
N ARG A 22 74.51 3.56 -35.38
CA ARG A 22 73.21 2.90 -35.19
C ARG A 22 73.17 2.12 -33.88
N GLU A 23 74.22 1.38 -33.55
CA GLU A 23 74.32 0.67 -32.27
C GLU A 23 74.28 1.65 -31.10
N TRP A 24 74.96 2.80 -31.22
CA TRP A 24 74.97 3.82 -30.19
C TRP A 24 73.59 4.44 -29.97
N LEU A 25 72.85 4.75 -31.05
CA LEU A 25 71.45 5.20 -30.94
C LEU A 25 70.56 4.16 -30.25
N VAL A 26 70.69 2.88 -30.59
CA VAL A 26 69.93 1.80 -29.94
C VAL A 26 70.27 1.69 -28.46
N HIS A 27 71.54 1.87 -28.08
CA HIS A 27 71.96 1.86 -26.68
C HIS A 27 71.48 3.10 -25.91
N GLU A 28 71.51 4.28 -26.53
CA GLU A 28 71.00 5.52 -25.97
C GLU A 28 69.48 5.41 -25.71
N ASP A 29 68.73 4.97 -26.73
CA ASP A 29 67.28 4.75 -26.63
C ASP A 29 66.96 3.63 -25.62
N GLY A 30 67.74 2.56 -25.60
CA GLY A 30 67.58 1.45 -24.65
C GLY A 30 67.83 1.88 -23.20
N ALA A 31 68.83 2.72 -22.96
CA ALA A 31 69.10 3.27 -21.63
C ALA A 31 67.99 4.23 -21.19
N LEU A 32 67.44 5.03 -22.10
CA LEU A 32 66.30 5.89 -21.84
C LEU A 32 65.04 5.06 -21.51
N ALA A 33 64.74 4.03 -22.30
CA ALA A 33 63.60 3.15 -22.08
C ALA A 33 63.69 2.44 -20.73
N TYR A 34 64.87 1.92 -20.37
CA TYR A 34 65.11 1.28 -19.07
C TYR A 34 64.89 2.26 -17.90
N ARG A 35 65.41 3.49 -18.01
CA ARG A 35 65.17 4.54 -17.01
C ARG A 35 63.69 4.85 -16.83
N LEU A 36 62.95 5.04 -17.93
CA LEU A 36 61.51 5.33 -17.88
C LEU A 36 60.73 4.16 -17.28
N GLN A 37 61.06 2.93 -17.65
CA GLN A 37 60.46 1.74 -17.08
C GLN A 37 60.74 1.63 -15.57
N ASP A 38 61.97 1.87 -15.13
CA ASP A 38 62.33 1.85 -13.71
C ASP A 38 61.65 2.98 -12.91
N GLU A 39 61.45 4.14 -13.53
CA GLU A 39 60.66 5.25 -12.95
C GLU A 39 59.19 4.84 -12.80
N GLU A 40 58.55 4.33 -13.86
CA GLU A 40 57.16 3.85 -13.85
C GLU A 40 56.94 2.73 -12.82
N ILE A 41 57.82 1.73 -12.79
CA ILE A 41 57.81 0.64 -11.81
C ILE A 41 57.88 1.21 -10.40
N ARG A 42 58.84 2.09 -10.11
CA ARG A 42 58.99 2.66 -8.76
C ARG A 42 57.74 3.41 -8.33
N GLU A 43 57.17 4.25 -9.17
CA GLU A 43 55.94 4.99 -8.86
C GLU A 43 54.76 4.04 -8.58
N HIS A 44 54.55 3.04 -9.43
CA HIS A 44 53.47 2.07 -9.23
C HIS A 44 53.65 1.25 -7.94
N TYR A 45 54.85 0.71 -7.70
CA TYR A 45 55.09 -0.11 -6.51
C TYR A 45 55.05 0.71 -5.22
N THR A 46 55.57 1.94 -5.22
CA THR A 46 55.50 2.83 -4.05
C THR A 46 54.06 3.23 -3.75
N GLY A 47 53.28 3.64 -4.76
CA GLY A 47 51.87 3.97 -4.60
C GLY A 47 51.03 2.75 -4.17
N ASN A 48 51.31 1.57 -4.69
CA ASN A 48 50.63 0.34 -4.29
C ASN A 48 51.01 -0.07 -2.85
N LYS A 49 52.28 0.08 -2.46
CA LYS A 49 52.74 -0.18 -1.08
C LYS A 49 52.04 0.72 -0.08
N ILE A 50 51.93 2.01 -0.37
CA ILE A 50 51.26 2.99 0.51
C ILE A 50 49.77 2.68 0.62
N ARG A 51 49.06 2.49 -0.50
CA ARG A 51 47.62 2.15 -0.47
C ARG A 51 47.35 0.84 0.27
N ASN A 52 48.15 -0.20 0.04
CA ASN A 52 48.00 -1.45 0.77
C ASN A 52 48.31 -1.32 2.27
N ALA A 53 49.25 -0.48 2.66
CA ALA A 53 49.50 -0.17 4.08
C ALA A 53 48.30 0.54 4.69
N GLN A 54 47.78 1.57 4.02
CA GLN A 54 46.61 2.31 4.46
C GLN A 54 45.39 1.41 4.64
N VAL A 55 45.08 0.54 3.67
CA VAL A 55 43.94 -0.39 3.78
C VAL A 55 44.09 -1.33 4.98
N ARG A 56 45.31 -1.80 5.27
CA ARG A 56 45.55 -2.67 6.44
C ARG A 56 45.36 -1.97 7.77
N GLU A 57 45.60 -0.66 7.83
CA GLU A 57 45.40 0.16 9.03
C GLU A 57 43.94 0.61 9.17
N ASP A 58 43.32 1.07 8.09
CA ASP A 58 41.98 1.64 8.09
C ASP A 58 40.90 0.58 8.27
N LEU A 59 41.06 -0.61 7.68
CA LEU A 59 40.05 -1.68 7.74
C LEU A 59 39.67 -2.11 9.18
N PRO A 60 40.62 -2.48 10.06
CA PRO A 60 40.27 -2.83 11.44
C PRO A 60 39.68 -1.64 12.20
N ARG A 61 40.16 -0.42 11.93
CA ARG A 61 39.65 0.80 12.57
C ARG A 61 38.21 1.09 12.17
N ALA A 62 37.88 0.94 10.89
CA ALA A 62 36.53 1.10 10.38
C ALA A 62 35.57 0.07 11.02
N LYS A 63 36.03 -1.17 11.19
CA LYS A 63 35.23 -2.22 11.85
C LYS A 63 34.92 -1.88 13.32
N VAL A 64 35.92 -1.42 14.07
CA VAL A 64 35.72 -1.00 15.46
C VAL A 64 34.75 0.18 15.57
N GLU A 65 34.86 1.16 14.68
CA GLU A 65 33.94 2.30 14.68
C GLU A 65 32.52 1.88 14.33
N GLN A 66 32.35 0.94 13.39
CA GLN A 66 31.05 0.37 13.06
C GLN A 66 30.42 -0.35 14.27
N GLU A 67 31.17 -1.21 14.97
CA GLU A 67 30.69 -1.89 16.17
C GLU A 67 30.31 -0.89 17.28
N LEU A 68 31.09 0.18 17.43
CA LEU A 68 30.81 1.23 18.41
C LEU A 68 29.52 2.01 18.07
N GLU A 69 29.31 2.32 16.79
CA GLU A 69 28.09 2.96 16.31
C GLU A 69 26.86 2.06 16.50
N GLU A 70 26.99 0.77 16.20
CA GLU A 70 25.94 -0.23 16.45
C GLU A 70 25.55 -0.28 17.94
N LEU A 71 26.53 -0.25 18.86
CA LEU A 71 26.28 -0.18 20.30
C LEU A 71 25.56 1.11 20.72
N ARG A 72 25.96 2.27 20.17
CA ARG A 72 25.27 3.54 20.43
C ARG A 72 23.83 3.50 19.94
N TYR A 73 23.61 2.95 18.75
CA TYR A 73 22.28 2.79 18.18
C TYR A 73 21.42 1.85 19.05
N GLN A 74 21.96 0.71 19.47
CA GLN A 74 21.25 -0.21 20.37
C GLN A 74 20.87 0.47 21.69
N SER A 75 21.79 1.23 22.30
CA SER A 75 21.51 1.97 23.54
C SER A 75 20.40 3.01 23.35
N TYR A 76 20.38 3.70 22.20
CA TYR A 76 19.34 4.66 21.86
C TYR A 76 17.96 3.99 21.71
N ILE A 77 17.89 2.86 20.99
CA ILE A 77 16.65 2.10 20.83
C ILE A 77 16.15 1.57 22.17
N GLN A 78 17.02 0.99 23.00
CA GLN A 78 16.64 0.52 24.34
C GLN A 78 16.05 1.64 25.19
N GLN A 79 16.65 2.83 25.16
CA GLN A 79 16.12 4.00 25.88
C GLN A 79 14.75 4.47 25.36
N GLN A 80 14.48 4.28 24.08
CA GLN A 80 13.17 4.56 23.50
C GLN A 80 12.16 3.50 23.93
N GLU A 81 12.52 2.21 23.81
CA GLU A 81 11.71 1.08 24.25
C GLU A 81 11.34 1.17 25.74
N GLU A 82 12.25 1.60 26.60
CA GLU A 82 11.98 1.81 28.04
C GLU A 82 10.92 2.89 28.27
N ARG A 83 10.99 4.00 27.53
CA ARG A 83 10.00 5.08 27.59
C ARG A 83 8.65 4.61 27.06
N ASP A 84 8.64 3.92 25.93
CA ASP A 84 7.43 3.40 25.32
C ASP A 84 6.80 2.32 26.20
N ALA A 85 7.61 1.49 26.88
CA ALA A 85 7.14 0.50 27.83
C ALA A 85 6.49 1.14 29.07
N LEU A 86 7.00 2.28 29.55
CA LEU A 86 6.35 3.05 30.62
C LEU A 86 4.97 3.55 30.19
N VAL A 87 4.88 4.12 28.99
CA VAL A 87 3.62 4.61 28.41
C VAL A 87 2.64 3.45 28.20
N ALA A 88 3.09 2.34 27.61
CA ALA A 88 2.27 1.15 27.38
C ALA A 88 1.72 0.57 28.69
N ARG A 89 2.53 0.50 29.76
CA ARG A 89 2.05 0.07 31.08
C ARG A 89 0.97 1.00 31.64
N GLN A 90 1.14 2.31 31.48
CA GLN A 90 0.15 3.29 31.93
C GLN A 90 -1.17 3.15 31.17
N ILE A 91 -1.10 2.97 29.84
CA ILE A 91 -2.26 2.75 28.98
C ILE A 91 -2.96 1.43 29.34
N ALA A 92 -2.21 0.35 29.50
CA ALA A 92 -2.76 -0.95 29.87
C ALA A 92 -3.51 -0.89 31.20
N LEU A 93 -2.93 -0.22 32.21
CA LEU A 93 -3.59 -0.04 33.51
C LEU A 93 -4.87 0.80 33.42
N SER A 94 -4.89 1.84 32.57
CA SER A 94 -6.11 2.62 32.35
C SER A 94 -7.20 1.80 31.64
N LEU A 95 -6.83 1.03 30.61
CA LEU A 95 -7.76 0.18 29.88
C LEU A 95 -8.36 -0.90 30.77
N GLU A 96 -7.56 -1.56 31.60
CA GLU A 96 -8.05 -2.59 32.54
C GLU A 96 -9.05 -2.01 33.56
N ARG A 97 -8.82 -0.78 34.03
CA ARG A 97 -9.76 -0.09 34.92
C ARG A 97 -11.07 0.25 34.22
N GLU A 98 -10.99 0.78 33.01
CA GLU A 98 -12.15 1.12 32.19
C GLU A 98 -12.95 -0.12 31.83
N GLU A 99 -12.28 -1.22 31.46
CA GLU A 99 -12.91 -2.50 31.14
C GLU A 99 -13.66 -3.06 32.37
N ARG A 100 -13.03 -3.05 33.55
CA ARG A 100 -13.71 -3.44 34.80
C ARG A 100 -14.91 -2.54 35.13
N GLN A 101 -14.87 -1.26 34.77
CA GLN A 101 -16.02 -0.37 34.96
C GLN A 101 -17.14 -0.71 33.98
N LYS A 102 -16.82 -0.86 32.70
CA LYS A 102 -17.78 -1.25 31.66
C LYS A 102 -18.43 -2.60 31.96
N GLU A 103 -17.67 -3.57 32.45
CA GLU A 103 -18.21 -4.87 32.85
C GLU A 103 -19.24 -4.73 33.98
N ARG A 104 -18.96 -3.91 35.00
CA ARG A 104 -19.90 -3.62 36.08
C ARG A 104 -21.15 -2.90 35.58
N GLU A 105 -20.97 -1.87 34.75
CA GLU A 105 -22.08 -1.13 34.16
C GLU A 105 -22.97 -2.04 33.30
N LEU A 106 -22.37 -2.92 32.50
CA LEU A 106 -23.08 -3.91 31.70
C LEU A 106 -23.85 -4.89 32.59
N GLN A 107 -23.23 -5.36 33.67
CA GLN A 107 -23.87 -6.26 34.63
C GLN A 107 -25.04 -5.58 35.36
N GLU A 108 -24.89 -4.31 35.74
CA GLU A 108 -25.95 -3.50 36.34
C GLU A 108 -27.08 -3.22 35.36
N GLN A 109 -26.77 -2.89 34.10
CA GLN A 109 -27.76 -2.73 33.03
C GLN A 109 -28.55 -4.01 32.81
N MET A 110 -27.88 -5.16 32.71
CA MET A 110 -28.54 -6.46 32.56
C MET A 110 -29.45 -6.76 33.76
N ARG A 111 -29.00 -6.45 34.98
CA ARG A 111 -29.81 -6.62 36.19
C ARG A 111 -31.02 -5.68 36.22
N LEU A 112 -30.86 -4.44 35.77
CA LEU A 112 -31.95 -3.47 35.68
C LEU A 112 -32.97 -3.91 34.62
N GLN A 113 -32.49 -4.39 33.48
CA GLN A 113 -33.35 -4.91 32.41
C GLN A 113 -34.21 -6.07 32.91
N LEU A 114 -33.63 -7.03 33.62
CA LEU A 114 -34.40 -8.13 34.21
C LEU A 114 -35.49 -7.64 35.18
N ARG A 115 -35.22 -6.59 35.98
CA ARG A 115 -36.25 -5.99 36.85
C ARG A 115 -37.38 -5.34 36.07
N LEU A 116 -37.07 -4.66 34.97
CA LEU A 116 -38.07 -4.04 34.11
C LEU A 116 -38.94 -5.11 33.42
N ASP A 117 -38.32 -6.21 32.97
CA ASP A 117 -39.02 -7.33 32.36
C ASP A 117 -39.97 -8.01 33.37
N ASP A 118 -39.53 -8.21 34.62
CA ASP A 118 -40.37 -8.74 35.71
C ASP A 118 -41.56 -7.80 36.03
N GLU A 119 -41.33 -6.48 36.08
CA GLU A 119 -42.39 -5.50 36.33
C GLU A 119 -43.40 -5.46 35.16
N ALA A 120 -42.91 -5.52 33.93
CA ALA A 120 -43.74 -5.59 32.74
C ALA A 120 -44.62 -6.85 32.74
N ALA A 121 -44.06 -8.01 33.07
CA ALA A 121 -44.80 -9.27 33.17
C ALA A 121 -45.89 -9.21 34.26
N GLN A 122 -45.62 -8.57 35.41
CA GLN A 122 -46.62 -8.38 36.45
C GLN A 122 -47.75 -7.44 36.03
N LEU A 123 -47.44 -6.37 35.31
CA LEU A 123 -48.44 -5.44 34.78
C LEU A 123 -49.31 -6.13 33.72
N GLU A 124 -48.70 -6.92 32.83
CA GLU A 124 -49.42 -7.70 31.85
C GLU A 124 -50.34 -8.75 32.51
N MET A 125 -49.86 -9.44 33.55
CA MET A 125 -50.70 -10.36 34.33
C MET A 125 -51.90 -9.65 34.95
N LYS A 126 -51.70 -8.47 35.55
CA LYS A 126 -52.80 -7.66 36.12
C LYS A 126 -53.79 -7.21 35.05
N ARG A 127 -53.28 -6.76 33.90
CA ARG A 127 -54.09 -6.37 32.74
C ARG A 127 -54.95 -7.54 32.27
N HIS A 128 -54.34 -8.72 32.12
CA HIS A 128 -55.06 -9.93 31.72
C HIS A 128 -56.16 -10.34 32.71
N ILE A 129 -55.87 -10.27 34.02
CA ILE A 129 -56.89 -10.52 35.06
C ILE A 129 -58.04 -9.51 34.96
N GLN A 130 -57.73 -8.24 34.67
CA GLN A 130 -58.74 -7.20 34.52
C GLN A 130 -59.57 -7.40 33.24
N GLU A 131 -58.92 -7.71 32.11
CA GLU A 131 -59.57 -8.07 30.84
C GLU A 131 -60.54 -9.23 31.03
N VAL A 132 -60.13 -10.30 31.74
CA VAL A 132 -61.01 -11.46 32.02
C VAL A 132 -62.21 -11.06 32.88
N LYS A 133 -62.02 -10.21 33.91
CA LYS A 133 -63.13 -9.72 34.75
C LYS A 133 -64.10 -8.83 33.97
N ASP A 134 -63.56 -7.95 33.14
CA ASP A 134 -64.36 -7.06 32.29
C ASP A 134 -65.11 -7.87 31.22
N GLU A 135 -64.50 -8.93 30.66
CA GLU A 135 -65.14 -9.87 29.75
C GLU A 135 -66.26 -10.67 30.42
N GLU A 136 -66.05 -11.16 31.65
CA GLU A 136 -67.09 -11.85 32.43
C GLU A 136 -68.26 -10.91 32.74
N LEU A 137 -67.98 -9.66 33.10
CA LEU A 137 -69.02 -8.64 33.33
C LEU A 137 -69.80 -8.35 32.05
N ALA A 138 -69.10 -8.15 30.93
CA ALA A 138 -69.72 -7.92 29.62
C ALA A 138 -70.61 -9.10 29.20
N LYS A 139 -70.16 -10.35 29.37
CA LYS A 139 -70.97 -11.54 29.08
C LYS A 139 -72.24 -11.60 29.93
N LYS A 140 -72.15 -11.25 31.21
CA LYS A 140 -73.32 -11.23 32.11
C LYS A 140 -74.33 -10.15 31.72
N LEU A 141 -73.84 -8.96 31.37
CA LEU A 141 -74.68 -7.83 30.94
C LEU A 141 -75.34 -8.13 29.58
N GLN A 142 -74.61 -8.76 28.65
CA GLN A 142 -75.17 -9.22 27.39
C GLN A 142 -76.24 -10.30 27.59
N GLN A 143 -76.03 -11.26 28.51
CA GLN A 143 -77.04 -12.27 28.82
C GLN A 143 -78.30 -11.65 29.44
N GLU A 144 -78.16 -10.63 30.29
CA GLU A 144 -79.29 -9.88 30.85
C GLU A 144 -80.01 -9.03 29.79
N GLU A 145 -79.28 -8.42 28.85
CA GLU A 145 -79.87 -7.75 27.69
C GLU A 145 -80.59 -8.73 26.76
N GLU A 146 -80.03 -9.91 26.50
CA GLU A 146 -80.69 -10.97 25.71
C GLU A 146 -81.93 -11.51 26.44
N GLU A 147 -81.87 -11.71 27.77
CA GLU A 147 -83.01 -12.15 28.58
C GLU A 147 -84.11 -11.06 28.64
N ASN A 148 -83.74 -9.79 28.79
CA ASN A 148 -84.67 -8.64 28.75
C ASN A 148 -85.19 -8.33 27.34
N ALA A 149 -84.41 -8.62 26.29
CA ALA A 149 -84.81 -8.46 24.90
C ALA A 149 -85.77 -9.56 24.44
N VAL A 150 -85.71 -10.75 25.06
CA VAL A 150 -86.71 -11.81 24.87
C VAL A 150 -88.07 -11.41 25.48
N ASP A 151 -88.10 -10.50 26.47
CA ASP A 151 -89.33 -10.03 27.15
C ASP A 151 -89.87 -8.68 26.63
N ASN A 152 -89.15 -7.99 25.72
CA ASN A 152 -89.57 -6.72 25.11
C ASN A 152 -89.46 -6.76 23.58
N HIS A 153 -90.15 -7.71 22.96
CA HIS A 153 -90.36 -7.72 21.53
C HIS A 153 -91.56 -6.83 21.14
N ASP A 154 -91.39 -5.50 21.19
CA ASP A 154 -92.19 -4.56 20.36
C ASP A 154 -91.68 -3.10 20.46
N GLY A 155 -90.93 -2.62 19.45
CA GLY A 155 -90.51 -1.21 19.35
C GLY A 155 -89.35 -0.97 18.37
N PRO A 156 -89.24 0.19 17.70
CA PRO A 156 -88.64 0.30 16.36
C PRO A 156 -87.09 0.31 16.37
N VAL A 157 -86.49 -0.87 16.21
CA VAL A 157 -85.03 -1.13 16.16
C VAL A 157 -84.31 -0.45 14.97
N ASN A 158 -85.04 0.13 14.02
CA ASN A 158 -84.50 0.49 12.71
C ASN A 158 -83.70 1.81 12.68
N ASP A 159 -84.05 2.81 13.51
CA ASP A 159 -83.41 4.13 13.45
C ASP A 159 -82.08 4.19 14.22
N GLN A 160 -81.96 3.44 15.31
CA GLN A 160 -80.73 3.36 16.11
C GLN A 160 -79.63 2.61 15.34
N LEU A 161 -79.98 1.50 14.67
CA LEU A 161 -79.05 0.72 13.85
C LEU A 161 -78.50 1.55 12.68
N LEU A 162 -79.35 2.41 12.09
CA LEU A 162 -78.96 3.28 10.99
C LEU A 162 -78.03 4.41 11.46
N LEU A 163 -78.23 4.92 12.67
CA LEU A 163 -77.37 5.92 13.29
C LEU A 163 -76.00 5.33 13.66
N ASP A 164 -75.98 4.13 14.22
CA ASP A 164 -74.74 3.43 14.57
C ASP A 164 -73.94 3.03 13.32
N GLN A 165 -74.62 2.59 12.26
CA GLN A 165 -74.00 2.35 10.95
C GLN A 165 -73.41 3.63 10.36
N LYS A 166 -74.10 4.76 10.47
CA LYS A 166 -73.60 6.05 10.01
C LYS A 166 -72.37 6.51 10.81
N LEU A 167 -72.40 6.32 12.13
CA LEU A 167 -71.29 6.67 13.01
C LEU A 167 -70.06 5.79 12.75
N ALA A 168 -70.26 4.49 12.49
CA ALA A 168 -69.19 3.58 12.10
C ALA A 168 -68.54 3.95 10.76
N MET A 169 -69.36 4.39 9.80
CA MET A 169 -68.89 4.86 8.49
C MET A 169 -68.10 6.18 8.62
N GLU A 170 -68.60 7.12 9.43
CA GLU A 170 -67.91 8.39 9.73
C GLU A 170 -66.57 8.17 10.45
N ALA A 171 -66.49 7.18 11.34
CA ALA A 171 -65.24 6.81 12.00
C ALA A 171 -64.19 6.26 11.03
N GLN A 172 -64.61 5.37 10.10
CA GLN A 172 -63.72 4.82 9.06
C GLN A 172 -63.22 5.91 8.10
N ASP A 173 -64.10 6.83 7.68
CA ASP A 173 -63.73 7.94 6.81
C ASP A 173 -62.79 8.94 7.51
N ALA A 174 -62.98 9.17 8.82
CA ALA A 174 -62.10 10.01 9.62
C ALA A 174 -60.69 9.40 9.80
N GLU A 175 -60.60 8.08 10.02
CA GLU A 175 -59.33 7.34 10.06
C GLU A 175 -58.58 7.46 8.72
N LEU A 176 -59.30 7.27 7.62
CA LEU A 176 -58.74 7.38 6.28
C LEU A 176 -58.25 8.81 5.99
N ALA A 177 -59.01 9.83 6.37
CA ALA A 177 -58.63 11.23 6.24
C ALA A 177 -57.37 11.56 7.07
N ARG A 178 -57.27 11.05 8.31
CA ARG A 178 -56.06 11.20 9.14
C ARG A 178 -54.84 10.55 8.49
N MET A 179 -54.97 9.32 8.00
CA MET A 179 -53.88 8.60 7.33
C MET A 179 -53.40 9.32 6.06
N LEU A 180 -54.31 9.93 5.31
CA LEU A 180 -54.00 10.68 4.09
C LEU A 180 -53.32 12.02 4.41
N GLN A 181 -53.81 12.75 5.42
CA GLN A 181 -53.19 13.99 5.90
C GLN A 181 -51.80 13.75 6.50
N GLU A 182 -51.59 12.66 7.23
CA GLU A 182 -50.29 12.28 7.80
C GLU A 182 -49.28 11.98 6.67
N LYS A 183 -49.69 11.21 5.65
CA LYS A 183 -48.86 10.93 4.47
C LYS A 183 -48.45 12.21 3.74
N GLU A 184 -49.34 13.19 3.62
CA GLU A 184 -49.02 14.49 3.02
C GLU A 184 -48.07 15.31 3.89
N ARG A 185 -48.33 15.39 5.21
CA ARG A 185 -47.45 16.07 6.18
C ARG A 185 -46.05 15.49 6.21
N VAL A 186 -45.90 14.17 6.15
CA VAL A 186 -44.60 13.48 6.10
C VAL A 186 -43.87 13.79 4.79
N LYS A 187 -44.57 13.77 3.64
CA LYS A 187 -43.97 14.16 2.35
C LYS A 187 -43.52 15.62 2.35
N ILE A 188 -44.32 16.55 2.87
CA ILE A 188 -43.97 17.96 3.00
C ILE A 188 -42.74 18.15 3.91
N ARG A 189 -42.69 17.47 5.07
CA ARG A 189 -41.55 17.53 5.99
C ARG A 189 -40.27 17.00 5.34
N LYS A 190 -40.34 15.84 4.67
CA LYS A 190 -39.21 15.23 3.96
C LYS A 190 -38.69 16.11 2.82
N ALA A 191 -39.60 16.72 2.03
CA ALA A 191 -39.23 17.67 0.98
C ALA A 191 -38.55 18.94 1.56
N ARG A 192 -39.10 19.49 2.65
CA ARG A 192 -38.54 20.68 3.34
C ARG A 192 -37.14 20.40 3.93
N GLN A 193 -36.91 19.22 4.49
CA GLN A 193 -35.61 18.82 5.00
C GLN A 193 -34.59 18.64 3.87
N ARG A 194 -34.98 17.99 2.76
CA ARG A 194 -34.13 17.83 1.56
C ARG A 194 -33.78 19.19 0.93
N ALA A 195 -34.72 20.12 0.89
CA ALA A 195 -34.47 21.48 0.41
C ALA A 195 -33.47 22.25 1.29
N ARG A 196 -33.54 22.08 2.63
CA ARG A 196 -32.58 22.67 3.57
C ARG A 196 -31.18 22.09 3.42
N GLN A 197 -31.07 20.76 3.31
CA GLN A 197 -29.78 20.09 3.08
C GLN A 197 -29.13 20.55 1.78
N ARG A 198 -29.87 20.60 0.67
CA ARG A 198 -29.36 21.11 -0.63
C ARG A 198 -28.94 22.58 -0.58
N LYS A 199 -29.65 23.41 0.21
CA LYS A 199 -29.26 24.82 0.39
C LYS A 199 -27.94 24.94 1.15
N LEU A 200 -27.73 24.13 2.19
CA LEU A 200 -26.49 24.12 2.97
C LEU A 200 -25.31 23.58 2.16
N GLU A 201 -25.53 22.49 1.42
CA GLU A 201 -24.52 21.90 0.51
C GLU A 201 -24.10 22.87 -0.59
N ARG A 202 -25.06 23.59 -1.20
CA ARG A 202 -24.75 24.65 -2.17
C ARG A 202 -23.96 25.80 -1.56
N GLN A 203 -24.24 26.19 -0.32
CA GLN A 203 -23.46 27.21 0.38
C GLN A 203 -22.03 26.74 0.63
N GLN A 204 -21.82 25.49 1.07
CA GLN A 204 -20.49 24.92 1.27
C GLN A 204 -19.71 24.80 -0.05
N LEU A 205 -20.35 24.38 -1.14
CA LEU A 205 -19.71 24.32 -2.46
C LEU A 205 -19.34 25.71 -2.97
N GLN A 206 -20.18 26.72 -2.75
CA GLN A 206 -19.89 28.09 -3.13
C GLN A 206 -18.73 28.68 -2.30
N GLU A 207 -18.67 28.35 -0.99
CA GLU A 207 -17.56 28.75 -0.12
C GLU A 207 -16.26 28.03 -0.49
N LEU A 208 -16.32 26.75 -0.87
CA LEU A 208 -15.18 26.00 -1.40
C LEU A 208 -14.71 26.52 -2.77
N GLU A 209 -15.64 26.95 -3.63
CA GLU A 209 -15.35 27.58 -4.92
C GLU A 209 -14.74 28.98 -4.74
N GLU A 210 -15.23 29.78 -3.79
CA GLU A 210 -14.63 31.08 -3.42
C GLU A 210 -13.23 30.91 -2.82
N GLN A 211 -13.00 29.86 -2.02
CA GLN A 211 -11.66 29.53 -1.52
C GLN A 211 -10.73 29.00 -2.62
N ASN A 212 -11.22 28.20 -3.57
CA ASN A 212 -10.44 27.73 -4.73
C ASN A 212 -10.14 28.83 -5.76
N LEU A 213 -11.03 29.82 -5.93
CA LEU A 213 -10.80 30.93 -6.85
C LEU A 213 -9.76 31.94 -6.34
N ALA A 214 -9.45 31.93 -5.03
CA ALA A 214 -8.44 32.79 -4.44
C ALA A 214 -6.99 32.31 -4.66
N GLU A 215 -6.76 31.09 -5.18
CA GLU A 215 -5.43 30.46 -5.28
C GLU A 215 -5.07 29.95 -6.69
N LYS A 216 -5.33 30.72 -7.76
CA LYS A 216 -4.75 30.42 -9.08
C LYS A 216 -4.51 31.65 -9.96
N PRO A 217 -3.29 31.85 -10.51
CA PRO A 217 -3.01 33.00 -11.38
C PRO A 217 -3.61 32.83 -12.77
N GLN A 218 -4.22 33.92 -13.27
CA GLN A 218 -4.85 34.08 -14.59
C GLN A 218 -3.87 33.85 -15.75
N ARG A 219 -4.30 33.05 -16.74
CA ARG A 219 -3.79 33.10 -18.12
C ARG A 219 -5.00 33.08 -19.07
N PRO A 220 -5.12 34.03 -20.02
CA PRO A 220 -6.29 34.11 -20.89
C PRO A 220 -6.10 33.19 -22.09
N ASP A 221 -7.06 32.33 -22.37
CA ASP A 221 -7.26 31.89 -23.75
C ASP A 221 -8.75 31.64 -24.02
N ARG A 222 -9.24 32.33 -25.05
CA ARG A 222 -10.62 32.24 -25.54
C ARG A 222 -10.68 31.13 -26.59
N LEU A 223 -11.58 30.17 -26.39
CA LEU A 223 -12.16 29.41 -27.50
C LEU A 223 -13.64 29.15 -27.21
N ASP A 224 -14.48 30.03 -27.77
CA ASP A 224 -15.92 29.85 -27.87
C ASP A 224 -16.23 28.82 -28.97
N LEU A 225 -16.72 27.63 -28.59
CA LEU A 225 -17.35 26.70 -29.54
C LEU A 225 -18.80 26.46 -29.13
N LYS A 226 -19.67 27.20 -29.79
CA LYS A 226 -21.13 27.09 -29.75
C LYS A 226 -21.57 26.01 -30.73
N GLY A 227 -21.97 24.84 -30.22
CA GLY A 227 -22.57 23.75 -31.01
C GLY A 227 -23.99 23.45 -30.52
N LYS A 228 -24.98 23.75 -31.35
CA LYS A 228 -26.42 23.60 -31.09
C LYS A 228 -26.86 22.13 -31.18
N THR A 229 -27.84 21.81 -30.34
CA THR A 229 -28.84 20.73 -30.39
C THR A 229 -29.10 20.08 -31.75
N ARG A 230 -29.15 18.73 -31.79
CA ARG A 230 -30.10 18.00 -32.64
C ARG A 230 -30.57 16.72 -31.94
N VAL A 231 -31.87 16.73 -31.61
CA VAL A 231 -32.70 15.57 -31.25
C VAL A 231 -33.06 14.81 -32.53
N GLN A 232 -33.33 13.50 -32.42
CA GLN A 232 -34.36 12.67 -33.09
C GLN A 232 -33.85 11.21 -33.32
N PRO A 233 -34.71 10.19 -33.50
CA PRO A 233 -35.33 9.42 -32.42
C PRO A 233 -35.10 7.90 -32.57
N ILE A 234 -35.47 7.17 -31.51
CA ILE A 234 -35.45 5.70 -31.43
C ILE A 234 -36.63 5.13 -32.24
N LEU A 235 -36.39 4.08 -33.04
CA LEU A 235 -37.44 3.23 -33.61
C LEU A 235 -37.20 1.75 -33.27
N ASN A 236 -38.26 1.15 -32.74
CA ASN A 236 -38.44 -0.22 -32.29
C ASN A 236 -38.40 -1.26 -33.42
N TYR A 237 -37.87 -2.45 -33.10
CA TYR A 237 -38.31 -3.74 -33.67
C TYR A 237 -38.40 -4.79 -32.55
N PRO A 238 -39.47 -5.61 -32.48
CA PRO A 238 -39.61 -6.71 -31.50
C PRO A 238 -39.44 -8.09 -32.16
N GLN A 239 -38.66 -9.02 -31.59
CA GLN A 239 -38.84 -10.47 -31.84
C GLN A 239 -37.98 -11.35 -30.89
N TYR A 240 -38.68 -12.07 -29.99
CA TYR A 240 -38.40 -13.34 -29.30
C TYR A 240 -37.37 -13.49 -28.14
N PRO A 241 -37.68 -14.35 -27.13
CA PRO A 241 -36.84 -14.57 -25.95
C PRO A 241 -35.92 -15.79 -26.12
N ASP A 242 -34.68 -15.66 -25.67
CA ASP A 242 -33.77 -16.81 -25.45
C ASP A 242 -33.24 -16.71 -24.00
N PRO A 243 -33.24 -17.81 -23.21
CA PRO A 243 -32.93 -17.79 -21.80
C PRO A 243 -31.43 -18.04 -21.54
N GLU A 244 -30.97 -17.56 -20.37
CA GLU A 244 -29.65 -17.81 -19.77
C GLU A 244 -28.45 -17.04 -20.35
N GLU A 245 -28.29 -15.79 -19.90
CA GLU A 245 -26.96 -15.18 -19.76
C GLU A 245 -26.86 -14.38 -18.45
N ILE A 246 -25.72 -14.56 -17.79
CA ILE A 246 -25.35 -14.15 -16.43
C ILE A 246 -25.41 -12.62 -16.30
N GLN A 247 -26.09 -12.12 -15.27
CA GLN A 247 -26.14 -10.69 -14.91
C GLN A 247 -24.73 -10.18 -14.52
N THR A 248 -24.02 -9.55 -15.46
CA THR A 248 -23.03 -8.52 -15.13
C THR A 248 -23.77 -7.19 -15.02
N LEU A 249 -24.04 -6.77 -13.77
CA LEU A 249 -24.58 -5.46 -13.46
C LEU A 249 -23.54 -4.39 -13.80
N ASP A 250 -23.86 -3.61 -14.82
CA ASP A 250 -23.25 -2.33 -15.17
C ASP A 250 -23.67 -1.31 -14.09
N GLU A 251 -22.90 -1.26 -13.00
CA GLU A 251 -23.16 -0.41 -11.84
C GLU A 251 -22.34 0.90 -11.95
N SER A 252 -23.03 1.92 -12.47
CA SER A 252 -22.92 3.34 -12.11
C SER A 252 -21.53 3.87 -11.70
N SER A 253 -20.85 4.48 -12.66
CA SER A 253 -19.58 5.20 -12.61
C SER A 253 -19.53 6.47 -11.74
N GLU A 254 -20.29 6.57 -10.63
CA GLU A 254 -20.29 7.75 -9.76
C GLU A 254 -20.44 7.41 -8.27
N ASN A 255 -19.46 6.72 -7.65
CA ASN A 255 -19.14 6.91 -6.22
C ASN A 255 -17.85 6.24 -5.73
N ILE A 256 -16.75 6.31 -6.49
CA ILE A 256 -15.44 6.06 -5.89
C ILE A 256 -15.11 7.33 -5.10
N ARG A 257 -15.45 7.35 -3.81
CA ARG A 257 -14.76 8.23 -2.85
C ARG A 257 -13.27 8.07 -3.14
N GLU A 258 -12.58 9.15 -3.49
CA GLU A 258 -11.13 9.16 -3.66
C GLU A 258 -10.50 8.64 -2.36
N VAL A 259 -10.24 7.33 -2.30
CA VAL A 259 -9.53 6.74 -1.19
C VAL A 259 -8.10 7.22 -1.35
N GLN A 260 -7.75 8.19 -0.52
CA GLN A 260 -6.42 8.79 -0.49
C GLN A 260 -5.38 7.66 -0.42
N ASN A 261 -4.48 7.65 -1.39
CA ASN A 261 -3.54 6.55 -1.59
C ASN A 261 -2.67 6.38 -0.33
N VAL A 262 -2.97 5.34 0.45
CA VAL A 262 -2.35 5.06 1.75
C VAL A 262 -0.82 4.93 1.61
N ALA A 263 -0.32 4.50 0.45
CA ALA A 263 1.11 4.42 0.17
C ALA A 263 1.81 5.79 0.16
N ALA A 264 1.11 6.86 -0.26
CA ALA A 264 1.65 8.21 -0.23
C ALA A 264 1.75 8.80 1.20
N ILE A 265 1.06 8.21 2.18
CA ILE A 265 1.07 8.65 3.57
C ILE A 265 2.17 7.93 4.37
N ILE A 266 2.44 6.66 4.03
CA ILE A 266 3.30 5.78 4.83
C ILE A 266 4.76 5.77 4.33
N ASP A 267 5.00 6.04 3.04
CA ASP A 267 6.34 5.96 2.45
C ASP A 267 6.83 7.33 1.93
N PRO A 268 7.82 7.96 2.59
CA PRO A 268 8.41 9.24 2.16
C PRO A 268 9.08 9.21 0.78
N THR A 269 9.35 8.03 0.24
CA THR A 269 9.94 7.84 -1.10
C THR A 269 8.89 7.61 -2.19
N TYR A 270 7.61 7.54 -1.81
CA TYR A 270 6.51 7.24 -2.73
C TYR A 270 6.16 8.44 -3.60
N ASN A 271 6.67 8.43 -4.84
CA ASN A 271 6.42 9.48 -5.83
C ASN A 271 5.08 9.24 -6.58
N GLY A 272 3.97 9.35 -5.86
CA GLY A 272 2.64 8.92 -6.30
C GLY A 272 1.99 9.66 -7.48
N ASN A 273 2.70 10.47 -8.28
CA ASN A 273 2.05 11.24 -9.35
C ASN A 273 2.89 11.64 -10.58
N THR A 274 3.91 10.88 -11.00
CA THR A 274 4.82 11.32 -12.10
C THR A 274 4.76 10.56 -13.42
N HIS A 275 3.84 9.61 -13.64
CA HIS A 275 3.79 8.85 -14.90
C HIS A 275 2.43 8.90 -15.61
N ARG A 276 1.99 10.09 -16.02
CA ARG A 276 0.95 10.19 -17.06
C ARG A 276 1.34 10.93 -18.34
N ASN A 277 2.43 11.70 -18.37
CA ASN A 277 2.85 12.39 -19.60
C ASN A 277 4.35 12.20 -19.85
N THR A 278 4.70 11.21 -20.67
CA THR A 278 6.06 11.05 -21.22
C THR A 278 6.17 11.83 -22.53
N SER A 279 6.85 12.98 -22.50
CA SER A 279 7.47 13.61 -23.68
C SER A 279 8.70 14.43 -23.29
N SER A 280 9.86 13.99 -23.78
CA SER A 280 11.09 14.75 -24.10
C SER A 280 11.90 15.52 -23.02
N SER A 281 13.13 15.02 -22.84
CA SER A 281 14.43 15.73 -22.77
C SER A 281 14.86 16.57 -21.55
N SER A 282 15.95 16.08 -20.93
CA SER A 282 17.11 16.81 -20.36
C SER A 282 16.91 17.92 -19.32
N SER A 283 17.24 17.65 -18.05
CA SER A 283 18.40 18.23 -17.33
C SER A 283 18.22 18.15 -15.81
N SER A 284 19.25 17.59 -15.17
CA SER A 284 19.81 17.99 -13.87
C SER A 284 18.88 18.19 -12.67
N THR A 285 18.65 17.12 -11.92
CA THR A 285 18.59 17.20 -10.45
C THR A 285 19.44 16.06 -9.87
N VAL A 286 20.44 16.42 -9.09
CA VAL A 286 21.25 15.48 -8.31
C VAL A 286 20.40 14.99 -7.14
N SER A 287 20.14 13.69 -7.10
CA SER A 287 19.55 13.02 -5.94
C SER A 287 20.52 11.96 -5.42
N PRO A 288 20.65 11.80 -4.09
CA PRO A 288 21.59 10.86 -3.50
C PRO A 288 21.08 9.43 -3.69
N THR A 289 21.87 8.60 -4.35
CA THR A 289 21.64 7.16 -4.49
C THR A 289 21.91 6.48 -3.17
N TYR A 290 20.86 6.16 -2.40
CA TYR A 290 20.95 5.10 -1.39
C TYR A 290 20.82 3.76 -2.10
N ALA A 291 21.93 3.05 -2.24
CA ALA A 291 21.92 1.62 -2.53
C ALA A 291 21.53 0.89 -1.24
N LEU A 292 20.38 0.21 -1.23
CA LEU A 292 20.05 -0.72 -0.16
C LEU A 292 20.92 -1.99 -0.29
N PRO A 293 21.40 -2.57 0.83
CA PRO A 293 22.10 -3.84 0.82
C PRO A 293 21.15 -4.98 0.43
N THR A 294 21.61 -5.83 -0.48
CA THR A 294 21.03 -7.15 -0.73
C THR A 294 21.06 -7.95 0.59
N PRO A 295 20.00 -8.67 0.99
CA PRO A 295 20.05 -9.52 2.17
C PRO A 295 21.11 -10.62 1.98
N PRO A 296 21.87 -11.01 3.03
CA PRO A 296 22.84 -12.09 2.91
C PRO A 296 22.12 -13.41 2.61
N GLN A 297 22.23 -13.89 1.36
CA GLN A 297 22.00 -15.28 1.04
C GLN A 297 23.21 -16.10 1.53
N GLU A 298 23.28 -16.39 2.81
CA GLU A 298 24.10 -17.49 3.33
C GLU A 298 23.21 -18.58 3.90
N LEU A 299 22.58 -19.32 2.98
CA LEU A 299 22.20 -20.71 3.24
C LEU A 299 22.04 -21.48 1.93
N MET A 300 23.08 -21.53 1.10
CA MET A 300 23.20 -22.57 0.05
C MET A 300 24.66 -22.96 -0.07
N ASN A 301 25.01 -24.08 0.56
CA ASN A 301 26.16 -24.86 0.14
C ASN A 301 25.87 -25.33 -1.29
N ASP A 302 26.60 -24.85 -2.29
CA ASP A 302 26.70 -25.58 -3.56
C ASP A 302 28.03 -25.31 -4.27
N ASP A 303 28.69 -26.42 -4.56
CA ASP A 303 30.06 -26.56 -5.04
C ASP A 303 30.10 -26.37 -6.56
N ALA A 304 29.86 -25.14 -7.04
CA ALA A 304 29.82 -24.83 -8.47
C ALA A 304 30.82 -23.71 -8.82
N PRO A 305 31.80 -23.94 -9.72
CA PRO A 305 32.70 -22.88 -10.14
C PRO A 305 31.94 -21.87 -11.02
N CYS A 306 31.95 -20.60 -10.61
CA CYS A 306 31.46 -19.48 -11.42
C CYS A 306 32.16 -19.47 -12.80
N TYR A 307 31.42 -19.81 -13.85
CA TYR A 307 31.93 -19.82 -15.21
C TYR A 307 32.20 -18.40 -15.70
N MET A 308 33.47 -18.06 -15.95
CA MET A 308 33.82 -16.85 -16.71
C MET A 308 33.41 -17.01 -18.19
N PRO A 309 32.87 -15.98 -18.86
CA PRO A 309 32.52 -16.08 -20.27
C PRO A 309 33.79 -16.14 -21.14
N ILE A 310 34.13 -17.33 -21.63
CA ILE A 310 35.20 -17.51 -22.62
C ILE A 310 34.65 -17.12 -23.99
N GLN A 311 35.12 -15.98 -24.50
CA GLN A 311 34.86 -15.56 -25.87
C GLN A 311 35.65 -16.45 -26.85
N GLY A 312 34.93 -17.14 -27.73
CA GLY A 312 35.45 -17.70 -28.97
C GLY A 312 36.18 -19.03 -28.84
N GLN A 313 35.45 -20.14 -28.93
CA GLN A 313 35.93 -21.33 -29.63
C GLN A 313 34.76 -22.22 -30.07
N ARG A 314 34.87 -22.69 -31.32
CA ARG A 314 33.82 -23.37 -32.07
C ARG A 314 33.67 -24.83 -31.62
N ARG A 315 32.39 -25.21 -31.48
CA ARG A 315 31.81 -26.55 -31.40
C ARG A 315 32.45 -27.54 -32.38
N ASN A 316 32.92 -28.69 -31.86
CA ASN A 316 32.78 -30.01 -32.52
C ASN A 316 32.91 -31.18 -31.52
N GLN A 317 31.80 -31.90 -31.38
CA GLN A 317 31.59 -33.35 -31.29
C GLN A 317 32.43 -34.29 -30.39
N MET A 318 31.65 -35.01 -29.56
CA MET A 318 31.69 -36.45 -29.22
C MET A 318 32.75 -36.94 -28.23
N GLN A 319 32.30 -37.36 -27.02
CA GLN A 319 32.30 -38.76 -26.53
C GLN A 319 32.16 -38.80 -25.00
N SER A 320 31.04 -39.36 -24.52
CA SER A 320 30.99 -40.16 -23.28
C SER A 320 31.47 -41.59 -23.66
N PRO A 321 31.88 -42.51 -22.75
CA PRO A 321 31.34 -42.67 -21.40
C PRO A 321 32.29 -43.25 -20.31
N SER A 322 31.75 -43.28 -19.09
CA SER A 322 31.84 -44.37 -18.10
C SER A 322 33.05 -44.54 -17.17
N GLN A 323 32.68 -44.93 -15.94
CA GLN A 323 33.34 -45.84 -14.99
C GLN A 323 34.11 -45.27 -13.77
N THR A 324 33.42 -45.44 -12.63
CA THR A 324 33.86 -46.10 -11.37
C THR A 324 35.03 -45.53 -10.57
N HIS A 325 34.65 -45.04 -9.38
CA HIS A 325 35.23 -45.31 -8.06
C HIS A 325 36.41 -46.30 -8.02
N GLU A 326 37.56 -45.88 -7.47
CA GLU A 326 38.34 -46.65 -6.48
C GLU A 326 39.37 -45.74 -5.78
N GLU A 327 39.30 -45.75 -4.45
CA GLU A 327 40.37 -45.34 -3.54
C GLU A 327 41.65 -46.16 -3.78
N LYS A 328 42.83 -45.52 -3.84
CA LYS A 328 44.07 -46.12 -3.32
C LYS A 328 44.99 -45.07 -2.69
N HIS A 329 45.22 -45.24 -1.39
CA HIS A 329 46.32 -44.67 -0.63
C HIS A 329 47.68 -44.85 -1.30
N LYS A 330 48.49 -43.78 -1.35
CA LYS A 330 49.95 -43.86 -1.15
C LYS A 330 50.46 -42.68 -0.34
N ARG A 331 50.78 -42.96 0.91
CA ARG A 331 51.68 -42.17 1.74
C ARG A 331 53.05 -42.10 1.07
N ARG A 332 53.65 -40.90 1.02
CA ARG A 332 55.11 -40.76 1.07
C ARG A 332 55.47 -39.40 1.66
N VAL A 333 55.88 -39.45 2.91
CA VAL A 333 56.67 -38.42 3.59
C VAL A 333 58.02 -38.33 2.89
N LYS A 334 58.49 -37.12 2.56
CA LYS A 334 59.92 -36.84 2.52
C LYS A 334 60.20 -35.36 2.85
N ASP A 335 60.77 -35.24 4.03
CA ASP A 335 61.50 -34.15 4.66
C ASP A 335 62.12 -33.07 3.76
N GLY A 336 61.85 -31.81 4.16
CA GLY A 336 62.86 -30.84 4.60
C GLY A 336 64.06 -30.52 3.70
N CYS A 337 64.14 -29.27 3.24
CA CYS A 337 65.43 -28.63 2.95
C CYS A 337 65.43 -27.19 3.47
N LYS A 338 66.24 -26.97 4.52
CA LYS A 338 66.65 -25.68 5.03
C LYS A 338 67.90 -25.23 4.27
N GLN A 339 67.91 -23.95 3.90
CA GLN A 339 68.96 -22.97 4.17
C GLN A 339 70.43 -23.38 3.96
N GLN A 340 71.06 -22.74 2.96
CA GLN A 340 72.33 -22.04 3.12
C GLN A 340 72.40 -20.89 2.12
#